data_AF-V8N6P7-F1
#
_entry.id   AF-V8N6P7-F1
#
_cell.length_a   1.000
_cell.length_b   1.000
_cell.length_c   1.000
_cell.angle_alpha   90.00
_cell.angle_beta   90.00
_cell.angle_gamma   90.00
#
_symmetry.space_group_name_H-M   'P 1'
#
loop_
_entity.id
_entity.type
_entity.pdbx_description
1 polymer ?
#
loop_
_entity_poly.entity_id
_entity_poly.type
_entity_poly.pdbx_seq_one_letter_code
_entity_poly.pdbx_strand_id
1 'polypeptide(L)' 'MPRISASELDQGTAEYGVTKFSDLTEEEFRATYLNPLLAKLPGRPMKVASVPNGSFPEEWDWRDHGAVTGVKNQ' A
#
# COMPACT_ATOMS: atom_id res chain seq x y z
N MET A 1 -9.09 0.14 -26.44
CA MET A 1 -8.46 1.21 -25.64
C MET A 1 -8.97 1.08 -24.22
N PRO A 2 -8.13 0.77 -23.22
CA PRO A 2 -8.61 0.58 -21.85
C PRO A 2 -8.95 1.94 -21.23
N ARG A 3 -10.07 1.99 -20.52
CA ARG A 3 -10.64 3.20 -19.91
C ARG A 3 -10.18 3.22 -18.45
N ILE A 4 -9.44 4.25 -18.04
CA ILE A 4 -9.05 4.45 -16.62
C ILE A 4 -10.29 4.94 -15.89
N SER A 5 -10.93 4.09 -15.06
CA SER A 5 -12.15 4.40 -14.29
C SER A 5 -11.94 4.41 -12.78
N ALA A 6 -10.70 4.64 -12.30
CA ALA A 6 -10.41 4.71 -10.87
C ALA A 6 -10.91 6.01 -10.19
N SER A 7 -11.31 7.01 -10.98
CA SER A 7 -11.66 8.37 -10.51
C SER A 7 -13.05 8.51 -9.88
N GLU A 8 -13.94 7.52 -10.01
CA GLU A 8 -15.34 7.66 -9.60
C GLU A 8 -15.56 7.49 -8.08
N LEU A 9 -14.57 6.98 -7.34
CA LEU A 9 -14.63 6.74 -5.89
C LEU A 9 -13.56 7.47 -5.08
N ASP A 10 -12.61 8.14 -5.74
CA ASP A 10 -11.50 8.82 -5.08
C ASP A 10 -11.90 10.26 -4.67
N GLN A 11 -11.47 10.69 -3.48
CA GLN A 11 -11.72 12.05 -2.98
C GLN A 11 -10.85 13.12 -3.71
N GLY A 12 -10.18 12.74 -4.80
CA GLY A 12 -9.75 13.64 -5.87
C GLY A 12 -8.37 14.27 -5.68
N THR A 13 -7.53 13.73 -4.80
CA THR A 13 -6.17 14.24 -4.59
C THR A 13 -5.09 13.37 -5.25
N ALA A 14 -5.46 12.19 -5.76
CA ALA A 14 -4.53 11.31 -6.44
C ALA A 14 -4.43 11.62 -7.94
N GLU A 15 -3.21 11.64 -8.46
CA GLU A 15 -2.97 11.68 -9.91
C GLU A 15 -2.83 10.26 -10.46
N TYR A 16 -3.57 9.96 -11.53
CA TYR A 16 -3.58 8.66 -12.18
C TYR A 16 -2.89 8.73 -13.54
N GLY A 17 -2.09 7.72 -13.84
CA GLY A 17 -1.35 7.63 -15.10
C GLY A 17 -1.16 6.18 -15.55
N VAL A 18 -0.53 6.03 -16.72
CA VAL A 18 -0.18 4.72 -17.26
C VAL A 18 0.93 4.09 -16.40
N THR A 19 0.72 2.85 -15.97
CA THR A 19 1.66 2.06 -15.15
C THR A 19 1.83 0.66 -15.74
N LYS A 20 2.69 -0.17 -15.13
CA LYS A 20 2.88 -1.58 -15.50
C LYS A 20 1.64 -2.47 -15.31
N PHE A 21 0.54 -1.90 -14.81
CA PHE A 21 -0.73 -2.59 -14.55
C PHE A 21 -1.85 -2.10 -15.46
N SER A 22 -1.60 -1.14 -16.35
CA SER A 22 -2.65 -0.48 -17.15
C SER A 22 -3.30 -1.36 -18.20
N ASP A 23 -2.73 -2.52 -18.50
CA ASP A 23 -3.29 -3.53 -19.40
C ASP A 23 -4.08 -4.62 -18.68
N LEU A 24 -4.01 -4.68 -17.35
CA LEU A 24 -4.67 -5.70 -16.54
C LEU A 24 -6.10 -5.29 -16.18
N THR A 25 -7.01 -6.26 -16.17
CA THR A 25 -8.31 -6.07 -15.51
C THR A 25 -8.15 -6.09 -13.99
N GLU A 26 -9.18 -5.61 -13.27
CA GLU A 26 -9.19 -5.64 -11.81
C GLU A 26 -9.06 -7.07 -11.26
N GLU A 27 -9.68 -8.05 -11.94
CA GLU A 27 -9.61 -9.46 -11.58
C GLU A 27 -8.19 -10.02 -11.77
N GLU A 28 -7.53 -9.71 -12.89
CA GLU A 28 -6.17 -10.13 -13.17
C GLU A 28 -5.16 -9.53 -12.18
N PHE A 29 -5.32 -8.24 -11.87
CA PHE A 29 -4.51 -7.57 -10.85
C PHE A 29 -4.70 -8.23 -9.48
N ARG A 30 -5.96 -8.49 -9.08
CA ARG A 30 -6.29 -9.15 -7.82
C ARG A 30 -5.72 -10.56 -7.71
N ALA A 31 -5.79 -11.34 -8.78
CA ALA A 31 -5.31 -12.72 -8.78
C ALA A 31 -3.77 -12.82 -8.67
N THR A 32 -3.06 -11.85 -9.25
CA THR A 32 -1.60 -11.91 -9.40
C THR A 32 -0.85 -11.10 -8.34
N TYR A 33 -1.35 -9.93 -7.96
CA TYR A 33 -0.62 -8.97 -7.13
C TYR A 33 -1.15 -8.83 -5.70
N LEU A 34 -2.39 -9.22 -5.44
CA LEU A 34 -2.91 -9.26 -4.06
C LEU A 34 -2.64 -10.62 -3.42
N ASN A 35 -2.59 -10.65 -2.09
CA ASN A 35 -2.40 -11.90 -1.34
C ASN A 35 -3.70 -12.30 -0.62
N PRO A 36 -4.65 -12.96 -1.30
CA PRO A 36 -5.92 -13.37 -0.71
C PRO A 36 -5.76 -14.45 0.37
N LEU A 37 -4.59 -15.12 0.44
CA LEU A 37 -4.31 -16.12 1.47
C LEU A 37 -3.99 -15.45 2.81
N LEU A 38 -3.23 -14.34 2.82
CA LEU A 38 -2.98 -13.57 4.04
C LEU A 38 -4.28 -13.02 4.67
N ALA A 39 -5.25 -12.61 3.85
CA ALA A 39 -6.54 -12.12 4.33
C ALA A 39 -7.38 -13.20 5.05
N LYS A 40 -7.11 -14.49 4.80
CA LYS A 40 -7.83 -15.62 5.40
C LYS A 40 -7.14 -16.18 6.65
N LEU A 41 -5.91 -15.74 6.95
CA LEU A 41 -5.19 -16.26 8.10
C LEU A 41 -5.75 -15.67 9.40
N PRO A 42 -5.92 -16.49 10.45
CA PRO A 42 -6.30 -15.97 11.76
C PRO A 42 -5.22 -15.00 12.25
N GLY A 43 -5.64 -13.87 12.83
CA GLY A 43 -4.74 -12.89 13.41
C GLY A 43 -3.81 -13.54 14.43
N ARG A 44 -2.50 -13.29 14.32
CA ARG A 44 -1.53 -13.77 15.32
C ARG A 44 -1.61 -12.85 16.55
N PRO A 45 -1.63 -13.41 17.78
CA PRO A 45 -1.55 -12.58 18.97
C PRO A 45 -0.23 -11.82 18.97
N MET A 46 -0.29 -10.49 18.97
CA MET A 46 0.88 -9.62 19.06
C MET A 46 1.07 -9.14 20.49
N LYS A 47 2.33 -9.06 20.93
CA LYS A 47 2.69 -8.44 22.21
C LYS A 47 2.43 -6.93 22.12
N VAL A 48 1.75 -6.38 23.11
CA VAL A 48 1.56 -4.93 23.22
C VAL A 48 2.91 -4.26 23.47
N ALA A 49 3.24 -3.26 22.65
CA ALA A 49 4.44 -2.45 22.82
C ALA A 49 4.23 -1.41 23.93
N SER A 50 5.27 -1.14 24.72
CA SER A 50 5.26 0.01 25.62
C SER A 50 5.52 1.27 24.79
N VAL A 51 4.55 2.19 24.78
CA VAL A 51 4.68 3.48 24.10
C VAL A 51 5.25 4.49 25.10
N PRO A 52 6.39 5.14 24.81
CA PRO A 52 6.96 6.14 25.70
C PRO A 52 6.09 7.40 25.74
N ASN A 53 6.06 8.06 26.91
CA ASN A 53 5.46 9.38 27.05
C ASN A 53 6.41 10.45 26.45
N GLY A 54 5.91 11.30 25.56
CA GLY A 54 6.70 12.37 24.96
C GLY A 54 5.97 13.09 23.82
N SER A 55 6.60 14.13 23.30
CA SER A 55 6.17 14.79 22.05
C SER A 55 6.70 14.02 20.84
N PHE A 56 5.84 13.78 19.87
CA PHE A 56 6.21 13.19 18.59
C PHE A 56 6.29 14.29 17.52
N PRO A 57 7.11 14.10 16.48
CA PRO A 57 7.14 15.03 15.36
C PRO A 57 5.80 15.01 14.62
N GLU A 58 5.45 16.14 13.98
CA GLU A 58 4.25 16.27 13.15
C GLU A 58 4.33 15.41 11.88
N GLU A 59 5.54 15.24 11.35
CA GLU A 59 5.86 14.41 10.19
C GLU A 59 7.09 13.53 10.45
N TRP A 60 7.09 12.32 9.89
CA TRP A 60 8.22 11.40 10.03
C TRP A 60 8.37 10.54 8.78
N ASP A 61 9.47 10.75 8.04
CA ASP A 61 9.84 9.90 6.91
C ASP A 61 11.01 8.98 7.26
N TRP A 62 10.76 7.68 7.29
CA TRP A 62 11.78 6.67 7.56
C TRP A 62 12.86 6.58 6.48
N ARG A 63 12.60 7.06 5.25
CA ARG A 63 13.56 7.07 4.14
C ARG A 63 14.75 7.97 4.45
N ASP A 64 14.50 9.10 5.11
CA ASP A 64 15.54 10.07 5.49
C ASP A 64 16.46 9.55 6.61
N HIS A 65 16.07 8.45 7.26
CA HIS A 65 16.78 7.85 8.38
C HIS A 65 17.52 6.55 8.01
N GLY A 66 17.59 6.21 6.71
CA GLY A 66 18.29 5.01 6.24
C GLY A 66 17.62 3.68 6.65
N ALA A 67 16.40 3.73 7.19
CA ALA A 67 15.66 2.55 7.62
C ALA A 67 14.92 1.84 6.46
N VAL A 68 14.84 2.48 5.29
CA VAL A 68 14.11 1.98 4.12
C VAL A 68 15.09 1.66 2.99
N THR A 69 15.05 0.42 2.50
CA THR A 69 15.84 -0.02 1.33
C THR A 69 15.19 0.41 0.02
N GLY A 70 15.92 0.29 -1.09
CA GLY A 70 15.36 0.50 -2.43
C GLY A 70 14.11 -0.36 -2.72
N VAL A 71 13.23 0.17 -3.56
CA VAL A 71 11.97 -0.46 -3.99
C VAL A 71 12.26 -1.80 -4.69
N LYS A 72 11.48 -2.83 -4.36
CA LYS A 72 11.59 -4.19 -4.93
C LYS A 72 10.35 -4.52 -5.77
N ASN A 73 10.42 -5.65 -6.47
CA ASN A 73 9.28 -6.27 -7.14
C ASN A 73 8.96 -7.58 -6.39
N GLN A 74 7.70 -7.77 -6.00
CA GLN A 74 7.23 -8.89 -5.18
C GLN A 74 7.33 -10.24 -5.89
#